data_AF-A4RSM3-F1
#
_entry.id   AF-A4RSM3-F1
#
_cell.length_a   1.000
_cell.length_b   1.000
_cell.length_c   1.000
_cell.angle_alpha   90.00
_cell.angle_beta   90.00
_cell.angle_gamma   90.00
#
_symmetry.space_group_name_H-M   'P 1'
#
loop_
_entity.id
_entity.type
_entity.pdbx_description
1 polymer ?
#
loop_
_entity_poly.entity_id
_entity_poly.type
_entity_poly.pdbx_seq_one_letter_code
_entity_poly.pdbx_strand_id
1 'polypeptide(L)'
;LRSTKTALIMDEVDGMAGGDRGGISELIEVIKHTRIPIICICNDRYSQKLKTLANYCVDLPFQRPNKLQLRKYLNQIVASQRLDVDSDAVDALIEANNNDLRSSINQLQLWGMS
;
A
#
# COMPACT_ATOMS: atom_id res chain seq x y z
N LEU A 1 -10.59 29.34 -17.09
CA LEU A 1 -9.68 28.19 -17.33
C LEU A 1 -9.60 27.36 -16.05
N ARG A 2 -10.14 26.14 -16.04
CA ARG A 2 -10.06 25.25 -14.86
C ARG A 2 -8.60 24.83 -14.69
N SER A 3 -7.97 25.21 -13.58
CA SER A 3 -6.65 24.70 -13.20
C SER A 3 -6.78 23.21 -12.90
N THR A 4 -6.25 22.36 -13.77
CA THR A 4 -6.14 20.93 -13.50
C THR A 4 -5.05 20.73 -12.46
N LYS A 5 -5.43 20.22 -11.28
CA LYS A 5 -4.46 19.84 -10.25
C LYS A 5 -3.79 18.54 -10.67
N THR A 6 -2.51 18.61 -10.99
CA THR A 6 -1.69 17.45 -11.35
C THR A 6 -0.87 17.00 -10.14
N ALA A 7 -0.70 15.70 -9.96
CA ALA A 7 0.16 15.07 -8.96
C ALA A 7 0.96 13.94 -9.62
N LEU A 8 2.14 13.65 -9.09
CA LEU A 8 2.98 12.52 -9.51
C LEU A 8 2.96 11.45 -8.41
N ILE A 9 2.72 10.19 -8.79
CA ILE A 9 2.83 9.04 -7.91
C ILE A 9 4.02 8.21 -8.37
N MET A 10 4.97 8.00 -7.46
CA MET A 10 6.16 7.17 -7.65
C MET A 10 6.00 5.95 -6.74
N ASP A 11 5.66 4.80 -7.31
CA ASP A 11 5.52 3.54 -6.55
C ASP A 11 6.83 2.74 -6.56
N GLU A 12 7.00 1.86 -5.58
CA GLU A 12 8.17 0.99 -5.41
C GLU A 12 9.53 1.72 -5.46
N VAL A 13 9.61 2.90 -4.84
CA VAL A 13 10.84 3.72 -4.88
C VAL A 13 12.05 3.04 -4.22
N ASP A 14 11.82 2.08 -3.33
CA ASP A 14 12.86 1.21 -2.75
C ASP A 14 13.46 0.21 -3.77
N GLY A 15 12.71 -0.12 -4.83
CA GLY A 15 13.13 -0.98 -5.93
C GLY A 15 14.02 -0.31 -6.98
N MET A 16 14.02 1.03 -7.06
CA MET A 16 14.77 1.84 -8.05
C MET A 16 16.30 1.70 -8.00
N ALA A 17 16.83 0.85 -7.13
CA ALA A 17 18.26 0.76 -6.86
C ALA A 17 18.88 -0.61 -7.21
N GLY A 18 18.14 -1.49 -7.89
CA GLY A 18 18.66 -2.74 -8.44
C GLY A 18 19.21 -2.60 -9.87
N GLY A 19 18.68 -1.66 -10.67
CA GLY A 19 19.08 -1.42 -12.07
C GLY A 19 19.52 0.01 -12.37
N ASP A 20 18.95 1.01 -11.69
CA ASP A 20 19.12 2.43 -12.05
C ASP A 20 20.15 3.12 -11.15
N ARG A 21 21.43 3.06 -11.54
CA ARG A 21 22.48 3.87 -10.91
C ARG A 21 22.10 5.36 -11.01
N GLY A 22 21.58 5.93 -9.91
CA GLY A 22 21.24 7.35 -9.79
C GLY A 22 19.76 7.68 -9.65
N GLY A 23 18.84 6.70 -9.71
CA GLY A 23 17.39 6.96 -9.70
C GLY A 23 16.89 7.75 -8.49
N ILE A 24 17.35 7.39 -7.28
CA ILE A 24 17.00 8.12 -6.05
C ILE A 24 17.56 9.54 -6.03
N SER A 25 18.79 9.74 -6.50
CA SER A 25 19.42 11.06 -6.52
C SER A 25 18.70 12.00 -7.48
N GLU A 26 18.31 11.51 -8.66
CA GLU A 26 17.53 12.27 -9.63
C GLU A 26 16.13 12.59 -9.08
N LEU A 27 15.47 11.62 -8.44
CA LEU A 27 14.17 11.85 -7.80
C LEU A 27 14.24 12.94 -6.73
N ILE A 28 15.33 12.99 -5.95
CA ILE A 28 15.56 14.06 -4.97
C ILE A 28 15.66 15.42 -5.67
N GLU A 29 16.38 15.52 -6.78
CA GLU A 29 16.48 16.78 -7.54
C GLU A 29 15.13 17.20 -8.12
N VAL A 30 14.33 16.25 -8.62
CA VAL A 30 12.95 16.51 -9.05
C VAL A 30 12.09 17.02 -7.89
N ILE A 31 12.17 16.40 -6.71
CA ILE A 31 11.42 16.81 -5.51
C ILE A 31 11.77 18.24 -5.09
N LYS A 32 13.04 18.66 -5.19
CA LYS A 32 13.46 20.03 -4.85
C LYS A 32 12.90 21.11 -5.77
N HIS A 33 12.63 20.77 -7.03
CA HIS A 33 12.29 21.76 -8.07
C HIS A 33 10.85 21.63 -8.59
N THR A 34 10.13 20.58 -8.20
CA THR A 34 8.76 20.31 -8.66
C THR A 34 7.78 21.41 -8.24
N ARG A 35 6.78 21.64 -9.10
CA ARG A 35 5.61 22.50 -8.83
C ARG A 35 4.33 21.71 -8.58
N ILE A 36 4.42 20.37 -8.63
CA ILE A 36 3.33 19.44 -8.39
C ILE A 36 3.66 18.55 -7.19
N PRO A 37 2.67 18.13 -6.38
CA PRO A 37 2.89 17.18 -5.31
C PRO A 37 3.39 15.84 -5.86
N ILE A 38 4.39 15.28 -5.17
CA ILE A 38 4.96 13.97 -5.46
C ILE A 38 4.64 13.06 -4.28
N ILE A 39 4.04 11.91 -4.54
CA ILE A 39 3.73 10.87 -3.55
C ILE A 39 4.63 9.68 -3.84
N CYS A 40 5.58 9.41 -2.95
CA CYS A 40 6.47 8.27 -3.03
C CYS A 40 5.94 7.13 -2.16
N ILE A 41 5.77 5.95 -2.74
CA ILE A 41 5.30 4.73 -2.05
C ILE A 41 6.47 3.74 -2.04
N CYS A 42 6.70 3.11 -0.89
CA CYS A 42 7.76 2.13 -0.69
C CYS A 42 7.34 1.05 0.29
N ASN A 43 7.95 -0.13 0.19
CA ASN A 43 7.70 -1.24 1.11
C ASN A 43 8.67 -1.22 2.30
N ASP A 44 9.97 -0.93 2.06
CA ASP A 44 10.99 -0.84 3.12
C ASP A 44 11.56 0.57 3.29
N ARG A 45 10.90 1.34 4.17
CA ARG A 45 11.31 2.69 4.59
C ARG A 45 12.69 2.75 5.28
N TYR A 46 13.17 1.66 5.87
CA TYR A 46 14.44 1.63 6.61
C TYR A 46 15.64 1.28 5.75
N SER A 47 15.42 0.93 4.49
CA SER A 47 16.48 0.69 3.53
C SER A 47 17.44 1.89 3.48
N GLN A 48 18.75 1.62 3.45
CA GLN A 48 19.79 2.68 3.47
C GLN A 48 19.62 3.67 2.31
N LYS A 49 19.04 3.20 1.21
CA LYS A 49 18.81 3.93 -0.02
C LYS A 49 17.72 4.99 0.13
N LEU A 50 16.67 4.70 0.89
CA LEU A 50 15.57 5.64 1.14
C LEU A 50 15.87 6.63 2.27
N LYS A 51 16.91 6.40 3.09
CA LYS A 51 17.31 7.35 4.14
C LYS A 51 17.60 8.74 3.58
N THR A 52 18.19 8.83 2.39
CA THR A 52 18.48 10.12 1.75
C THR A 52 17.23 10.79 1.19
N LEU A 53 16.34 10.02 0.56
CA LEU A 53 15.05 10.50 0.04
C LEU A 53 14.14 10.99 1.17
N ALA A 54 14.08 10.26 2.29
CA ALA A 54 13.21 10.57 3.42
C ALA A 54 13.46 11.94 4.05
N ASN A 55 14.67 12.49 3.93
CA ASN A 55 14.98 13.85 4.40
C ASN A 55 14.25 14.96 3.63
N TYR A 56 13.71 14.64 2.44
CA TYR A 56 13.00 15.57 1.57
C TYR A 56 11.49 15.29 1.48
N CYS A 57 11.00 14.31 2.24
CA CYS A 57 9.61 13.85 2.19
C CYS A 57 8.95 13.95 3.55
N VAL A 58 7.62 14.09 3.56
CA VAL A 58 6.82 13.83 4.77
C VAL A 58 6.63 12.33 4.89
N ASP A 59 7.05 11.77 6.03
CA ASP A 59 6.97 10.34 6.29
C ASP A 59 5.57 9.94 6.78
N LEU A 60 4.94 8.99 6.09
CA LEU A 60 3.60 8.49 6.41
C LEU A 60 3.66 6.97 6.57
N PRO A 61 3.93 6.46 7.79
CA PRO A 61 4.06 5.02 8.00
C PRO A 61 2.70 4.32 7.90
N PHE A 62 2.61 3.31 7.04
CA PHE A 62 1.47 2.41 6.96
C PHE A 62 1.73 1.18 7.82
N GLN A 63 0.86 0.93 8.79
CA GLN A 63 0.90 -0.27 9.61
C GLN A 63 -0.10 -1.29 9.09
N ARG A 64 0.23 -2.57 9.28
CA ARG A 64 -0.75 -3.63 9.01
C ARG A 64 -1.98 -3.40 9.88
N PRO A 65 -3.19 -3.40 9.30
CA PRO A 65 -4.42 -3.33 10.07
C PRO A 65 -4.48 -4.47 11.10
N ASN A 66 -5.05 -4.19 12.26
CA ASN A 66 -5.24 -5.22 13.27
C ASN A 66 -6.38 -6.18 12.89
N LYS A 67 -6.43 -7.35 13.55
CA LYS A 67 -7.45 -8.39 13.29
C LYS A 67 -8.88 -7.84 13.33
N LEU A 68 -9.19 -6.96 14.27
CA LEU A 68 -10.52 -6.38 14.43
C LEU A 68 -10.91 -5.46 13.25
N GLN A 69 -9.97 -4.65 12.77
CA GLN A 69 -10.15 -3.79 11.59
C GLN A 69 -10.36 -4.65 10.34
N LEU A 70 -9.56 -5.70 10.16
CA LEU A 70 -9.70 -6.63 9.04
C LEU A 70 -11.04 -7.36 9.08
N ARG A 71 -11.41 -7.93 10.23
CA ARG A 71 -12.69 -8.63 10.42
C ARG A 71 -13.86 -7.73 10.06
N LYS A 72 -13.87 -6.49 10.54
CA LYS A 72 -14.92 -5.52 10.23
C LYS A 72 -15.02 -5.28 8.72
N TYR A 73 -13.90 -5.09 8.04
CA TYR A 73 -13.86 -4.82 6.61
C TYR A 73 -14.26 -6.04 5.77
N LEU A 74 -13.77 -7.23 6.11
CA LEU A 74 -14.10 -8.46 5.39
C LEU A 74 -15.57 -8.85 5.58
N ASN A 75 -16.14 -8.67 6.77
CA ASN A 75 -17.58 -8.88 7.01
C ASN A 75 -18.45 -7.92 6.18
N GLN A 76 -17.99 -6.68 5.95
CA GLN A 76 -18.68 -5.76 5.03
C GLN A 76 -18.66 -6.30 3.59
N ILE A 77 -17.54 -6.88 3.14
CA ILE A 77 -17.43 -7.51 1.82
C ILE A 77 -18.36 -8.72 1.73
N VAL A 78 -18.30 -9.65 2.69
CA VAL A 78 -19.15 -10.85 2.76
C VAL A 78 -20.62 -10.48 2.67
N ALA A 79 -21.07 -9.49 3.46
CA ALA A 79 -22.44 -9.01 3.43
C ALA A 79 -22.82 -8.37 2.09
N SER A 80 -21.93 -7.54 1.52
CA SER A 80 -22.18 -6.86 0.23
C SER A 80 -22.26 -7.83 -0.96
N GLN A 81 -21.50 -8.92 -0.90
CA GLN A 81 -21.42 -9.93 -1.95
C GLN A 81 -22.36 -11.13 -1.69
N ARG A 82 -23.09 -11.14 -0.57
CA ARG A 82 -24.00 -12.22 -0.13
C ARG A 82 -23.29 -13.58 -0.08
N LEU A 83 -22.05 -13.58 0.41
CA LEU A 83 -21.28 -14.81 0.59
C LEU A 83 -21.77 -15.53 1.86
N ASP A 84 -21.84 -16.85 1.79
CA ASP A 84 -22.14 -17.71 2.94
C ASP A 84 -20.82 -18.12 3.60
N VAL A 85 -20.33 -17.27 4.51
CA VAL A 85 -19.06 -17.46 5.22
C VAL A 85 -19.27 -17.18 6.70
N ASP A 86 -18.98 -18.17 7.54
CA ASP A 86 -19.06 -18.04 8.99
C ASP A 86 -18.02 -17.05 9.53
N SER A 87 -18.37 -16.37 10.63
CA SER A 87 -17.45 -15.42 11.29
C SER A 87 -16.14 -16.08 11.73
N ASP A 88 -16.18 -17.35 12.11
CA ASP A 88 -15.00 -18.12 12.51
C ASP A 88 -14.10 -18.44 11.30
N ALA A 89 -14.71 -18.67 10.13
CA ALA A 89 -13.97 -18.85 8.87
C ALA A 89 -13.28 -17.55 8.44
N VAL A 90 -13.93 -16.40 8.61
CA VAL A 90 -13.30 -15.09 8.37
C VAL A 90 -12.09 -14.89 9.29
N ASP A 91 -12.19 -15.28 10.56
CA ASP A 91 -11.08 -15.19 11.51
C ASP A 91 -9.91 -16.10 11.16
N ALA A 92 -10.18 -17.34 10.80
CA ALA A 92 -9.17 -18.29 10.35
C ALA A 92 -8.46 -17.79 9.09
N LEU A 93 -9.21 -17.19 8.17
CA LEU A 93 -8.68 -16.57 6.97
C LEU A 93 -7.75 -15.38 7.30
N ILE A 94 -8.13 -14.50 8.22
CA ILE A 94 -7.27 -13.37 8.63
C ILE A 94 -5.95 -13.87 9.24
N GLU A 95 -6.01 -14.89 10.09
CA GLU A 95 -4.83 -15.51 10.73
C GLU A 95 -3.92 -16.17 9.70
N ALA A 96 -4.49 -16.95 8.78
CA ALA A 96 -3.74 -17.61 7.71
C ALA A 96 -3.00 -16.62 6.79
N ASN A 97 -3.54 -15.41 6.62
CA ASN A 97 -2.94 -14.35 5.80
C ASN A 97 -2.06 -13.37 6.58
N ASN A 98 -1.79 -13.63 7.87
CA ASN A 98 -0.98 -12.77 8.73
C ASN A 98 -1.41 -11.28 8.69
N ASN A 99 -2.73 -11.06 8.76
CA ASN A 99 -3.39 -9.75 8.65
C ASN A 99 -3.14 -8.99 7.32
N ASP A 100 -2.78 -9.69 6.24
CA ASP A 100 -2.64 -9.08 4.92
C ASP A 100 -4.01 -8.87 4.24
N LEU A 101 -4.42 -7.61 4.11
CA LEU A 101 -5.72 -7.26 3.54
C LEU A 101 -5.91 -7.76 2.10
N ARG A 102 -4.88 -7.62 1.25
CA ARG A 102 -4.96 -8.00 -0.16
C ARG A 102 -5.13 -9.51 -0.30
N SER A 103 -4.31 -10.27 0.41
CA SER A 103 -4.37 -11.74 0.41
C SER A 103 -5.69 -12.25 0.99
N SER A 104 -6.17 -11.64 2.08
CA SER A 104 -7.49 -11.97 2.65
C SER A 104 -8.64 -11.73 1.68
N ILE A 105 -8.67 -10.60 0.96
CA ILE A 105 -9.70 -10.31 -0.05
C ILE A 105 -9.62 -11.33 -1.20
N ASN A 106 -8.42 -11.65 -1.68
CA ASN A 106 -8.25 -12.60 -2.77
C ASN A 106 -8.76 -14.00 -2.39
N GLN A 107 -8.54 -14.46 -1.15
CA GLN A 107 -9.06 -15.74 -0.69
C GLN A 107 -10.58 -15.72 -0.55
N LEU A 108 -11.17 -14.63 -0.04
CA LEU A 108 -12.63 -14.45 0.00
C LEU A 108 -13.25 -14.47 -1.40
N GLN A 109 -12.59 -13.83 -2.37
CA GLN A 109 -13.03 -13.85 -3.76
C GLN A 109 -13.01 -15.27 -4.35
N LEU A 110 -11.97 -16.06 -4.06
CA LEU A 110 -11.89 -17.46 -4.50
C LEU A 110 -13.00 -18.31 -3.87
N TRP A 111 -13.34 -18.05 -2.61
CA TRP A 111 -14.45 -18.73 -1.92
C TRP A 111 -15.79 -18.46 -2.64
N GLY A 112 -16.08 -17.21 -2.96
CA GLY A 112 -17.33 -16.84 -3.64
C GLY A 112 -17.45 -17.31 -5.09
N MET A 113 -16.35 -17.77 -5.70
CA MET A 113 -16.34 -18.37 -7.03
C MET A 113 -16.60 -19.89 -7.01
N SER A 114 -16.54 -20.51 -5.83
CA SER A 114 -16.77 -21.95 -5.62
C SER A 114 -18.25 -22.21 -5.37
#